data_AF-A0A5R2N0G2-F1
#
_entry.id   AF-A0A5R2N0G2-F1
#
_cell.length_a   1.000
_cell.length_b   1.000
_cell.length_c   1.000
_cell.angle_alpha   90.00
_cell.angle_beta   90.00
_cell.angle_gamma   90.00
#
_symmetry.space_group_name_H-M   'P 1'
#
loop_
_entity.id
_entity.type
_entity.pdbx_description
1 polymer ?
#
loop_
_entity_poly.entity_id
_entity_poly.type
_entity_poly.pdbx_seq_one_letter_code
_entity_poly.pdbx_strand_id
1 'polypeptide(L)' 'MQRMGFVLGLKPEKVEEYVRLHAAVWPDVLTMISACNIKNFSIYLKRPENLLFSNFEYHGTDY' A
#
# COMPACT_ATOMS: atom_id res chain seq x y z
N MET A 1 17.58 -6.19 -3.45
CA MET A 1 16.26 -6.00 -2.81
C MET A 1 16.43 -5.10 -1.60
N GLN A 2 15.58 -4.10 -1.46
CA GLN A 2 15.52 -3.18 -0.32
C GLN A 2 14.10 -3.16 0.23
N ARG A 3 13.93 -3.33 1.55
CA ARG A 3 12.62 -3.19 2.20
C ARG A 3 12.34 -1.71 2.46
N MET A 4 11.15 -1.27 2.06
CA MET A 4 10.66 0.09 2.22
C MET A 4 9.46 0.08 3.15
N GLY A 5 9.32 1.13 3.94
CA GLY A 5 8.17 1.32 4.82
C GLY A 5 7.81 2.80 4.94
N PHE A 6 6.52 3.11 4.95
CA PHE A 6 6.03 4.47 5.12
C PHE A 6 4.67 4.49 5.83
N VAL A 7 4.34 5.64 6.43
CA VAL A 7 3.12 5.85 7.22
C VAL A 7 2.34 7.01 6.63
N LEU A 8 1.03 6.83 6.50
CA LEU A 8 0.07 7.86 6.10
C LEU A 8 -1.06 7.97 7.13
N GLY A 9 -1.62 9.16 7.26
CA GLY A 9 -2.88 9.37 7.98
C GLY A 9 -4.08 9.19 7.05
N LEU A 10 -5.08 8.44 7.49
CA LEU A 10 -6.34 8.24 6.79
C LEU A 10 -7.46 9.02 7.49
N LYS A 11 -8.26 9.74 6.71
CA LYS A 11 -9.44 10.44 7.24
C LYS A 11 -10.44 9.40 7.81
N PRO A 12 -10.94 9.57 9.05
CA PRO A 12 -11.83 8.58 9.68
C PRO A 12 -13.05 8.24 8.84
N GLU A 13 -13.65 9.23 8.17
CA GLU A 13 -14.84 9.07 7.32
C GLU A 13 -14.57 8.32 6.01
N LYS A 14 -13.30 8.09 5.66
CA LYS A 14 -12.88 7.38 4.44
C LYS A 14 -12.42 5.94 4.68
N VAL A 15 -12.43 5.47 5.92
CA VAL A 15 -11.86 4.16 6.26
C VAL A 15 -12.59 3.02 5.55
N GLU A 16 -13.92 2.99 5.60
CA GLU A 16 -14.70 1.90 4.97
C GLU A 16 -14.58 1.92 3.44
N GLU A 17 -14.57 3.11 2.83
CA GLU A 17 -14.34 3.26 1.40
C GLU A 17 -12.94 2.78 1.01
N TYR A 18 -11.93 3.11 1.80
CA TYR A 18 -10.54 2.68 1.59
C TYR A 18 -10.42 1.16 1.62
N VAL A 19 -10.99 0.50 2.64
CA VAL A 19 -10.97 -0.96 2.77
C VAL A 19 -11.70 -1.62 1.59
N ARG A 20 -12.87 -1.11 1.19
CA ARG A 20 -13.64 -1.65 0.06
C ARG A 20 -12.85 -1.57 -1.25
N LEU A 21 -12.18 -0.45 -1.52
CA LEU A 21 -11.35 -0.29 -2.72
C LEU A 21 -10.15 -1.24 -2.72
N HIS A 22 -9.51 -1.43 -1.57
CA HIS A 22 -8.32 -2.31 -1.46
C HIS A 22 -8.65 -3.80 -1.39
N ALA A 23 -9.90 -4.17 -1.09
CA ALA A 23 -10.35 -5.57 -1.17
C ALA A 23 -10.40 -6.10 -2.61
N ALA A 24 -10.55 -5.21 -3.60
CA ALA A 24 -10.57 -5.54 -5.02
C ALA A 24 -9.84 -4.47 -5.83
N VAL A 25 -8.52 -4.41 -5.64
CA VAL A 25 -7.64 -3.46 -6.35
C VAL A 25 -7.77 -3.66 -7.86
N TRP A 26 -7.81 -2.56 -8.61
CA TRP A 26 -7.86 -2.61 -10.08
C TRP A 26 -6.65 -3.37 -10.65
N PRO A 27 -6.85 -4.31 -11.59
CA PRO A 27 -5.76 -5.11 -12.16
C PRO A 27 -4.63 -4.28 -12.75
N ASP A 28 -4.94 -3.18 -13.43
CA ASP A 28 -3.93 -2.31 -14.07
C ASP A 28 -2.99 -1.66 -13.04
N VAL A 29 -3.50 -1.34 -11.84
CA VAL A 29 -2.67 -0.83 -10.74
C VAL A 29 -1.71 -1.90 -10.25
N LEU A 30 -2.17 -3.14 -10.08
CA LEU A 30 -1.32 -4.26 -9.66
C LEU A 30 -0.24 -4.60 -10.69
N THR A 31 -0.60 -4.54 -11.98
CA THR A 31 0.34 -4.68 -13.10
C THR A 31 1.42 -3.60 -13.03
N MET A 32 1.03 -2.34 -12.84
CA MET A 32 1.99 -1.24 -12.76
C MET A 32 2.92 -1.35 -11.55
N ILE A 33 2.39 -1.69 -10.36
CA ILE A 33 3.19 -1.94 -9.17
C ILE A 33 4.28 -2.98 -9.45
N SER A 34 3.90 -4.10 -10.10
CA SER A 34 4.84 -5.16 -10.47
C SER A 34 5.88 -4.70 -11.50
N ALA A 35 5.45 -3.92 -12.51
CA ALA A 35 6.33 -3.35 -13.53
C ALA A 35 7.37 -2.37 -12.94
N CYS A 36 7.01 -1.67 -11.87
CA CYS A 36 7.90 -0.80 -11.11
C CYS A 36 8.78 -1.54 -10.09
N ASN A 37 8.99 -2.86 -10.25
CA ASN A 37 9.84 -3.67 -9.37
C ASN A 37 9.41 -3.72 -7.88
N ILE A 38 8.13 -3.45 -7.58
CA ILE A 38 7.59 -3.56 -6.22
C ILE A 38 6.99 -4.95 -6.03
N LYS A 39 7.38 -5.62 -4.92
CA LYS A 39 6.88 -6.94 -4.53
C LYS A 39 6.53 -6.97 -3.05
N ASN A 40 5.78 -7.98 -2.62
CA ASN A 40 5.38 -8.19 -1.22
C ASN A 40 4.76 -6.93 -0.57
N PHE A 41 3.95 -6.18 -1.32
CA PHE A 41 3.36 -4.92 -0.86
C PHE A 41 2.12 -5.19 -0.01
N SER A 42 2.17 -4.83 1.27
CA SER A 42 1.03 -4.89 2.21
C SER A 42 0.79 -3.54 2.89
N ILE A 43 -0.49 -3.27 3.17
CA ILE A 43 -0.94 -2.08 3.89
C ILE A 43 -1.74 -2.54 5.13
N TYR A 44 -1.39 -2.02 6.30
CA TYR A 44 -2.04 -2.29 7.56
C TYR A 44 -2.73 -1.03 8.06
N LEU A 45 -3.97 -1.17 8.54
CA LEU A 45 -4.72 -0.08 9.16
C LEU A 45 -4.70 -0.23 10.68
N LYS A 46 -4.17 0.78 11.37
CA LYS A 46 -4.23 0.91 12.82
C LYS A 46 -5.40 1.81 13.21
N ARG A 47 -6.29 1.28 14.05
CA ARG A 47 -7.36 2.03 14.74
C ARG A 47 -7.00 2.16 16.23
N PRO A 48 -7.43 3.23 16.92
CA PRO A 48 -8.28 4.34 16.45
C PRO A 48 -7.54 5.50 15.75
N GLU A 49 -6.20 5.46 15.68
CA GLU A 49 -5.37 6.54 15.14
C GLU A 49 -5.56 6.78 13.63
N ASN A 50 -6.19 5.83 12.94
CA ASN A 50 -6.40 5.81 11.48
C ASN A 50 -5.10 6.00 10.71
N LEU A 51 -4.06 5.29 11.15
CA LEU A 51 -2.75 5.26 10.49
C LEU A 51 -2.68 4.06 9.56
N LEU A 52 -2.22 4.31 8.33
CA LEU A 52 -1.89 3.29 7.36
C LEU A 52 -0.37 3.07 7.39
N PHE A 53 0.05 1.88 7.80
CA PHE A 53 1.43 1.46 7.64
C PHE A 53 1.56 0.60 6.39
N SER A 54 2.38 1.05 5.45
CA SER A 54 2.66 0.35 4.20
C SER A 54 4.08 -0.20 4.24
N ASN A 55 4.27 -1.43 3.76
CA ASN A 55 5.60 -2.02 3.55
C ASN A 55 5.65 -2.79 2.25
N PHE A 56 6.79 -2.77 1.58
CA PHE A 56 7.04 -3.54 0.37
C PHE A 56 8.54 -3.80 0.18
N GLU A 57 8.85 -4.69 -0.76
CA GLU A 57 10.20 -4.93 -1.24
C GLU A 57 10.40 -4.27 -2.60
N TYR A 58 11.40 -3.40 -2.71
CA TYR A 58 11.85 -2.86 -3.98
C TYR A 58 12.97 -3.73 -4.55
N HIS A 59 12.83 -4.15 -5.80
CA HIS A 59 13.77 -5.03 -6.50
C HIS A 59 14.50 -4.35 -7.66
N GLY A 60 14.26 -3.06 -7.92
CA GLY A 60 14.96 -2.30 -8.95
C GLY A 60 16.31 -1.75 -8.51
N THR A 61 16.92 -0.94 -9.37
CA THR A 61 18.27 -0.37 -9.19
C THR A 61 18.31 1.15 -9.17
N ASP A 62 17.19 1.82 -9.47
CA ASP A 62 17.01 3.27 -9.45
C ASP A 62 15.58 3.54 -8.96
N TYR A 63 15.41 4.07 -7.74
CA TYR A 63 14.12 4.15 -7.04
C TYR A 63 13.43 5.50 -7.26
#